data_AF-A0A5N6JML5-F1
#
_entry.id   AF-A0A5N6JML5-F1
#
_cell.length_a   1.000
_cell.length_b   1.000
_cell.length_c   1.000
_cell.angle_alpha   90.00
_cell.angle_beta   90.00
_cell.angle_gamma   90.00
#
_symmetry.space_group_name_H-M   'P 1'
#
loop_
_entity.id
_entity.type
_entity.pdbx_description
1 polymer ?
#
loop_
_entity_poly.entity_id
_entity_poly.type
_entity_poly.pdbx_seq_one_letter_code
_entity_poly.pdbx_strand_id
1 'polypeptide(L)'
;MSAPFFNSSIPDGGNPELVDVNAQFSGFEFHYTYLVFCGFIVWLIIPGIGLLYSGLARRKSALALLFQSLLVAAVTTFQWMFWGYTLAYSRTAGPFIGNTANFGLKNVMSAPSPGSAVIPEIVFCLYQLLFCACTVQIVVGGAFERGRIVPSLVFGFWWATIVYCPIACWTWNSNGWLYNLPSLDFAGGGPVHIASG
;
A
#
# COMPACT_ATOMS: atom_id res chain seq x y z
N MET A 1 -25.91 10.66 10.81
CA MET A 1 -25.48 11.14 9.48
C MET A 1 -25.27 9.93 8.59
N SER A 2 -25.64 10.00 7.30
CA SER A 2 -25.34 8.93 6.34
C SER A 2 -23.83 8.90 6.06
N ALA A 3 -23.25 7.71 5.88
CA ALA A 3 -21.87 7.60 5.45
C ALA A 3 -21.67 8.26 4.07
N PRO A 4 -20.46 8.77 3.77
CA PRO A 4 -20.13 9.24 2.43
C PRO A 4 -20.33 8.11 1.41
N PHE A 5 -20.57 8.45 0.14
CA PHE A 5 -20.66 7.46 -0.92
C PHE A 5 -19.85 7.91 -2.13
N PHE A 6 -19.24 6.95 -2.83
CA PHE A 6 -18.45 7.24 -4.02
C PHE A 6 -19.36 7.65 -5.20
N ASN A 7 -19.06 8.80 -5.81
CA ASN A 7 -19.76 9.29 -7.01
C ASN A 7 -18.87 9.13 -8.24
N SER A 8 -19.27 8.27 -9.18
CA SER A 8 -18.51 7.99 -10.41
C SER A 8 -18.39 9.19 -11.37
N SER A 9 -19.26 10.20 -11.25
CA SER A 9 -19.17 11.43 -12.06
C SER A 9 -18.08 12.38 -11.58
N ILE A 10 -17.64 12.24 -10.32
CA ILE A 10 -16.61 13.06 -9.68
C ILE A 10 -15.61 12.10 -9.02
N PRO A 11 -14.80 11.37 -9.82
CA PRO A 11 -13.98 10.27 -9.32
C PRO A 11 -12.86 10.71 -8.38
N ASP A 12 -12.49 11.99 -8.41
CA ASP A 12 -11.49 12.62 -7.53
C ASP A 12 -12.11 13.16 -6.22
N GLY A 13 -13.44 13.19 -6.09
CA GLY A 13 -14.13 13.71 -4.90
C GLY A 13 -14.32 15.23 -4.90
N GLY A 14 -14.00 15.92 -6.01
CA GLY A 14 -14.30 17.33 -6.25
C GLY A 14 -13.07 18.22 -6.34
N ASN A 15 -13.24 19.42 -6.93
CA ASN A 15 -12.19 20.40 -7.03
C ASN A 15 -12.04 21.18 -5.69
N PRO A 16 -10.91 21.05 -4.97
CA PRO A 16 -10.69 21.72 -3.69
C PRO A 16 -10.61 23.25 -3.77
N GLU A 17 -10.41 23.81 -4.97
CA GLU A 17 -10.43 25.27 -5.17
C GLU A 17 -11.86 25.85 -5.19
N LEU A 18 -12.87 25.01 -5.43
CA LEU A 18 -14.26 25.43 -5.60
C LEU A 18 -15.16 24.96 -4.45
N VAL A 19 -14.87 23.81 -3.85
CA VAL A 19 -15.69 23.21 -2.80
C VAL A 19 -14.82 22.66 -1.69
N ASP A 20 -15.34 22.66 -0.46
CA ASP A 20 -14.72 21.91 0.63
C ASP A 20 -14.94 20.41 0.43
N VAL A 21 -13.92 19.74 -0.11
CA VAL A 21 -13.93 18.31 -0.36
C VAL A 21 -13.99 17.47 0.92
N ASN A 22 -13.69 18.04 2.09
CA ASN A 22 -13.77 17.33 3.36
C ASN A 22 -15.17 17.36 3.97
N ALA A 23 -16.06 18.24 3.49
CA ALA A 23 -17.42 18.38 4.02
C ALA A 23 -18.20 17.05 3.97
N GLN A 24 -17.92 16.18 3.00
CA GLN A 24 -18.52 14.85 2.89
C GLN A 24 -18.19 13.92 4.07
N PHE A 25 -17.06 14.14 4.76
CA PHE A 25 -16.60 13.35 5.91
C PHE A 25 -16.97 13.98 7.25
N SER A 26 -17.82 15.01 7.27
CA SER A 26 -18.21 15.66 8.52
C SER A 26 -18.92 14.67 9.46
N GLY A 27 -18.46 14.60 10.72
CA GLY A 27 -18.89 13.60 11.71
C GLY A 27 -18.15 12.26 11.64
N PHE A 28 -17.25 12.05 10.67
CA PHE A 28 -16.41 10.86 10.52
C PHE A 28 -14.91 11.16 10.60
N GLU A 29 -14.53 12.36 11.05
CA GLU A 29 -13.16 12.89 11.01
C GLU A 29 -12.16 12.04 11.80
N PHE A 30 -12.66 11.43 12.88
CA PHE A 30 -11.88 10.52 13.71
C PHE A 30 -11.30 9.35 12.90
N HIS A 31 -12.03 8.82 11.90
CA HIS A 31 -11.61 7.62 11.18
C HIS A 31 -10.34 7.82 10.36
N TYR A 32 -10.28 8.88 9.55
CA TYR A 32 -9.07 9.15 8.76
C TYR A 32 -7.93 9.68 9.63
N THR A 33 -8.23 10.42 10.70
CA THR A 33 -7.20 10.89 11.66
C THR A 33 -6.54 9.71 12.36
N TYR A 34 -7.35 8.77 12.84
CA TYR A 34 -6.87 7.53 13.43
C TYR A 34 -6.05 6.71 12.44
N LEU A 35 -6.49 6.59 11.18
CA LEU A 35 -5.76 5.86 10.15
C LEU A 35 -4.41 6.48 9.82
N VAL A 36 -4.31 7.81 9.76
CA VAL A 36 -3.03 8.52 9.56
C VAL A 36 -2.09 8.26 10.74
N PHE A 37 -2.61 8.28 11.97
CA PHE A 37 -1.83 7.92 13.15
C PHE A 37 -1.33 6.47 13.10
N CYS A 38 -2.19 5.52 12.74
CA CYS A 38 -1.79 4.13 12.51
C CYS A 38 -0.75 4.03 11.39
N GLY A 39 -0.89 4.79 10.30
CA GLY A 39 0.07 4.85 9.22
C GLY A 39 1.45 5.29 9.69
N PHE A 40 1.54 6.31 10.55
CA PHE A 40 2.81 6.69 11.17
C PHE A 40 3.46 5.53 11.95
N ILE A 41 2.66 4.76 12.70
CA ILE A 41 3.16 3.58 13.43
C ILE A 41 3.66 2.50 12.46
N VAL A 42 2.90 2.20 11.39
CA VAL A 42 3.31 1.19 10.39
C VAL A 42 4.59 1.63 9.67
N TRP A 43 4.77 2.92 9.41
CA TRP A 43 6.00 3.43 8.80
C TRP A 43 7.25 3.11 9.63
N LEU A 44 7.16 3.13 10.97
CA LEU A 44 8.26 2.76 11.87
C LEU A 44 8.68 1.28 11.75
N ILE A 45 7.79 0.41 11.24
CA ILE A 45 8.10 -1.01 11.01
C ILE A 45 9.14 -1.15 9.89
N ILE A 46 9.14 -0.28 8.88
CA ILE A 46 10.07 -0.34 7.74
C ILE A 46 11.55 -0.29 8.19
N PRO A 47 12.03 0.75 8.91
CA PRO A 47 13.37 0.75 9.46
C PRO A 47 13.55 -0.30 10.57
N GLY A 48 12.48 -0.66 11.30
CA GLY A 48 12.49 -1.77 12.27
C GLY A 48 12.88 -3.11 11.65
N ILE A 49 12.33 -3.44 10.48
CA ILE A 49 12.69 -4.63 9.70
C ILE A 49 14.15 -4.53 9.22
N GLY A 50 14.58 -3.34 8.78
CA GLY A 50 15.98 -3.08 8.45
C GLY A 50 16.93 -3.39 9.62
N LEU A 51 16.59 -2.92 10.81
CA LEU A 51 17.34 -3.20 12.05
C LEU A 51 17.31 -4.70 12.40
N LEU A 52 16.15 -5.35 12.32
CA LEU A 52 16.00 -6.77 12.58
C LEU A 52 16.92 -7.62 11.69
N TYR A 53 16.84 -7.46 10.37
CA TYR A 53 17.69 -8.21 9.45
C TYR A 53 19.17 -7.82 9.57
N SER A 54 19.47 -6.57 9.93
CA SER A 54 20.85 -6.16 10.20
C SER A 54 21.45 -6.87 11.43
N GLY A 55 20.63 -7.15 12.45
CA GLY A 55 21.04 -7.86 13.67
C GLY A 55 21.11 -9.38 13.49
N LEU A 56 20.28 -9.94 12.61
CA LEU A 56 20.32 -11.36 12.25
C LEU A 56 21.44 -11.70 11.27
N ALA A 57 21.96 -10.70 10.54
CA ALA A 57 23.02 -10.89 9.56
C ALA A 57 24.31 -11.40 10.25
N ARG A 58 24.91 -12.46 9.69
CA ARG A 58 26.12 -13.07 10.27
C ARG A 58 27.41 -12.32 9.93
N ARG A 59 27.35 -11.36 8.99
CA ARG A 59 28.48 -10.55 8.54
C ARG A 59 28.39 -9.11 9.06
N LYS A 60 29.55 -8.43 9.07
CA LYS A 60 29.64 -6.97 9.24
C LYS A 60 29.03 -6.23 8.03
N SER A 61 27.70 -6.19 7.97
CA SER A 61 26.95 -5.53 6.89
C SER A 61 25.75 -4.72 7.41
N ALA A 62 25.69 -4.44 8.72
CA ALA A 62 24.53 -3.83 9.34
C ALA A 62 24.18 -2.45 8.76
N LEU A 63 25.18 -1.58 8.54
CA LEU A 63 24.96 -0.26 7.94
C LEU A 63 24.42 -0.35 6.51
N ALA A 64 24.93 -1.30 5.71
CA ALA A 64 24.49 -1.48 4.33
C ALA A 64 23.04 -1.98 4.26
N LEU A 65 22.65 -2.90 5.16
CA LEU A 65 21.28 -3.42 5.23
C LEU A 65 20.29 -2.35 5.70
N LEU A 66 20.68 -1.51 6.67
CA LEU A 66 19.85 -0.38 7.10
C LEU A 66 19.70 0.64 5.96
N PHE A 67 20.77 0.98 5.25
CA PHE A 67 20.69 1.89 4.10
C PHE A 67 19.84 1.31 2.97
N GLN A 68 20.00 0.02 2.68
CA GLN A 68 19.17 -0.70 1.71
C GLN A 68 17.69 -0.64 2.09
N SER A 69 17.35 -0.71 3.39
CA SER A 69 15.95 -0.64 3.82
C SER A 69 15.26 0.68 3.45
N LEU A 70 15.98 1.80 3.61
CA LEU A 70 15.47 3.12 3.23
C LEU A 70 15.34 3.26 1.70
N LEU A 71 16.29 2.69 0.95
CA LEU A 71 16.21 2.67 -0.52
C LEU A 71 15.05 1.81 -1.04
N VAL A 72 14.78 0.66 -0.42
CA VAL A 72 13.62 -0.17 -0.73
C VAL A 72 12.32 0.58 -0.46
N ALA A 73 12.24 1.31 0.65
CA ALA A 73 11.09 2.16 0.96
C ALA A 73 10.86 3.22 -0.14
N ALA A 74 11.91 3.90 -0.58
CA ALA A 74 11.84 4.90 -1.64
C ALA A 74 11.39 4.29 -2.98
N VAL A 75 11.98 3.16 -3.39
CA VAL A 75 11.65 2.48 -4.64
C VAL A 75 10.22 1.93 -4.63
N THR A 76 9.79 1.37 -3.49
CA THR A 76 8.42 0.86 -3.34
C THR A 76 7.41 2.00 -3.34
N THR A 77 7.74 3.15 -2.74
CA THR A 77 6.91 4.36 -2.80
C THR A 77 6.74 4.84 -4.24
N PHE A 78 7.83 4.90 -4.99
CA PHE A 78 7.76 5.23 -6.41
C PHE A 78 6.92 4.21 -7.20
N GLN A 79 7.14 2.91 -7.00
CA GLN A 79 6.36 1.85 -7.66
C GLN A 79 4.86 1.99 -7.37
N TRP A 80 4.51 2.25 -6.12
CA TRP A 80 3.12 2.40 -5.68
C TRP A 80 2.42 3.58 -6.34
N MET A 81 3.10 4.74 -6.37
CA MET A 81 2.61 5.95 -7.02
C MET A 81 2.51 5.76 -8.53
N PHE A 82 3.47 5.06 -9.15
CA PHE A 82 3.52 4.87 -10.58
C PHE A 82 2.36 3.98 -11.06
N TRP A 83 2.24 2.76 -10.51
CA TRP A 83 1.13 1.86 -10.85
C TRP A 83 0.69 0.91 -9.73
N GLY A 84 1.42 0.80 -8.62
CA GLY A 84 1.13 -0.23 -7.62
C GLY A 84 -0.25 -0.06 -6.99
N TYR A 85 -0.65 1.18 -6.70
CA TYR A 85 -1.98 1.48 -6.17
C TYR A 85 -3.10 1.02 -7.12
N THR A 86 -3.00 1.38 -8.41
CA THR A 86 -4.04 1.04 -9.40
C THR A 86 -4.14 -0.46 -9.65
N LEU A 87 -3.02 -1.18 -9.60
CA LEU A 87 -2.99 -2.64 -9.76
C LEU A 87 -3.58 -3.37 -8.55
N ALA A 88 -3.52 -2.80 -7.35
CA ALA A 88 -4.09 -3.41 -6.15
C ALA A 88 -5.55 -2.98 -5.91
N TYR A 89 -5.86 -1.68 -6.05
CA TYR A 89 -7.07 -1.06 -5.50
C TYR A 89 -7.95 -0.31 -6.50
N SER A 90 -7.68 -0.42 -7.81
CA SER A 90 -8.60 0.16 -8.80
C SER A 90 -10.03 -0.35 -8.60
N ARG A 91 -11.01 0.56 -8.62
CA ARG A 91 -12.46 0.23 -8.48
C ARG A 91 -12.98 -0.61 -9.63
N THR A 92 -12.33 -0.55 -10.78
CA THR A 92 -12.70 -1.28 -11.99
C THR A 92 -11.75 -2.47 -12.22
N ALA A 93 -11.07 -2.93 -11.16
CA ALA A 93 -10.21 -4.10 -11.19
C ALA A 93 -10.95 -5.36 -11.67
N GLY A 94 -10.21 -6.26 -12.34
CA GLY A 94 -10.67 -7.62 -12.56
C GLY A 94 -10.47 -8.50 -11.31
N PRO A 95 -10.80 -9.80 -11.39
CA PRO A 95 -10.71 -10.71 -10.25
C PRO A 95 -9.29 -10.94 -9.71
N PHE A 96 -8.29 -10.81 -10.59
CA PHE A 96 -6.91 -11.19 -10.31
C PHE A 96 -5.94 -10.01 -10.23
N ILE A 97 -6.25 -8.90 -10.89
CA ILE A 97 -5.40 -7.72 -10.90
C ILE A 97 -6.23 -6.49 -11.26
N GLY A 98 -5.82 -5.35 -10.74
CA GLY A 98 -6.31 -4.04 -11.13
C GLY A 98 -5.94 -3.66 -12.56
N ASN A 99 -6.38 -2.47 -12.95
CA ASN A 99 -6.15 -1.91 -14.27
C ASN A 99 -5.35 -0.60 -14.16
N THR A 100 -5.32 0.21 -15.21
CA THR A 100 -4.57 1.47 -15.27
C THR A 100 -5.42 2.72 -14.99
N ALA A 101 -6.62 2.57 -14.39
CA ALA A 101 -7.54 3.70 -14.16
C ALA A 101 -6.96 4.78 -13.25
N ASN A 102 -6.15 4.39 -12.26
CA ASN A 102 -5.49 5.28 -11.30
C ASN A 102 -3.95 5.34 -11.52
N PHE A 103 -3.49 5.15 -12.76
CA PHE A 103 -2.07 5.25 -13.10
C PHE A 103 -1.51 6.63 -12.70
N GLY A 104 -0.33 6.66 -12.06
CA GLY A 104 0.26 7.89 -11.56
C GLY A 104 -0.58 8.59 -10.47
N LEU A 105 -1.38 7.83 -9.70
CA LEU A 105 -2.36 8.34 -8.73
C LEU A 105 -3.44 9.26 -9.32
N LYS A 106 -3.72 9.13 -10.62
CA LYS A 106 -4.80 9.88 -11.27
C LYS A 106 -6.13 9.62 -10.56
N ASN A 107 -6.84 10.70 -10.22
CA ASN A 107 -8.11 10.70 -9.51
C ASN A 107 -8.08 10.08 -8.09
N VAL A 108 -6.90 9.87 -7.51
CA VAL A 108 -6.76 9.37 -6.13
C VAL A 108 -6.69 10.58 -5.20
N MET A 109 -7.85 11.03 -4.71
CA MET A 109 -7.98 12.27 -3.96
C MET A 109 -8.95 12.11 -2.77
N SER A 110 -9.97 12.97 -2.66
CA SER A 110 -10.88 13.05 -1.51
C SER A 110 -12.09 12.12 -1.64
N ALA A 111 -12.29 11.47 -2.79
CA ALA A 111 -13.37 10.52 -2.97
C ALA A 111 -13.35 9.42 -1.88
N PRO A 112 -14.50 8.88 -1.45
CA PRO A 112 -14.55 7.75 -0.52
C PRO A 112 -13.77 6.55 -1.06
N SER A 113 -12.87 6.00 -0.25
CA SER A 113 -11.93 4.96 -0.66
C SER A 113 -12.63 3.63 -1.01
N PRO A 114 -12.01 2.77 -1.85
CA PRO A 114 -12.59 1.47 -2.17
C PRO A 114 -12.58 0.50 -0.98
N GLY A 115 -11.73 0.73 0.03
CA GLY A 115 -11.67 -0.09 1.25
C GLY A 115 -12.60 0.37 2.37
N SER A 116 -13.02 1.64 2.37
CA SER A 116 -13.94 2.19 3.36
C SER A 116 -14.51 3.53 2.91
N ALA A 117 -15.82 3.68 3.02
CA ALA A 117 -16.52 4.89 2.59
C ALA A 117 -16.25 6.11 3.50
N VAL A 118 -15.83 5.89 4.75
CA VAL A 118 -15.54 6.97 5.72
C VAL A 118 -14.09 7.45 5.69
N ILE A 119 -13.28 6.90 4.79
CA ILE A 119 -11.86 7.24 4.63
C ILE A 119 -11.67 7.85 3.23
N PRO A 120 -11.05 9.03 3.10
CA PRO A 120 -10.65 9.58 1.81
C PRO A 120 -9.66 8.66 1.10
N GLU A 121 -9.79 8.51 -0.21
CA GLU A 121 -8.98 7.58 -1.00
C GLU A 121 -7.48 7.86 -0.90
N ILE A 122 -7.07 9.13 -0.86
CA ILE A 122 -5.66 9.50 -0.71
C ILE A 122 -5.07 9.02 0.64
N VAL A 123 -5.86 9.04 1.71
CA VAL A 123 -5.44 8.56 3.04
C VAL A 123 -5.34 7.04 3.03
N PHE A 124 -6.30 6.36 2.40
CA PHE A 124 -6.24 4.91 2.21
C PHE A 124 -5.05 4.48 1.35
N CYS A 125 -4.76 5.22 0.27
CA CYS A 125 -3.61 4.99 -0.61
C CYS A 125 -2.30 5.09 0.16
N LEU A 126 -2.14 6.11 1.02
CA LEU A 126 -0.97 6.25 1.88
C LEU A 126 -0.86 5.10 2.87
N TYR A 127 -1.95 4.69 3.51
CA TYR A 127 -1.93 3.60 4.48
C TYR A 127 -1.51 2.28 3.82
N GLN A 128 -2.08 1.94 2.66
CA GLN A 128 -1.78 0.70 1.95
C GLN A 128 -0.38 0.65 1.33
N LEU A 129 0.17 1.80 0.92
CA LEU A 129 1.59 1.91 0.52
C LEU A 129 2.51 1.31 1.59
N LEU A 130 2.22 1.55 2.86
CA LEU A 130 3.09 1.11 3.95
C LEU A 130 3.10 -0.42 4.08
N PHE A 131 1.98 -1.10 3.81
CA PHE A 131 1.93 -2.56 3.75
C PHE A 131 2.77 -3.08 2.59
N CYS A 132 2.69 -2.45 1.42
CA CYS A 132 3.53 -2.79 0.27
C CYS A 132 5.01 -2.63 0.63
N ALA A 133 5.40 -1.48 1.20
CA ALA A 133 6.78 -1.18 1.57
C ALA A 133 7.32 -2.17 2.63
N CYS A 134 6.55 -2.46 3.67
CA CYS A 134 6.90 -3.47 4.67
C CYS A 134 7.10 -4.85 4.04
N THR A 135 6.19 -5.26 3.15
CA THR A 135 6.25 -6.58 2.49
C THR A 135 7.51 -6.73 1.63
N VAL A 136 7.77 -5.73 0.77
CA VAL A 136 8.97 -5.73 -0.08
C VAL A 136 10.23 -5.70 0.80
N GLN A 137 10.20 -4.97 1.92
CA GLN A 137 11.31 -4.93 2.85
C GLN A 137 11.58 -6.30 3.51
N ILE A 138 10.56 -7.09 3.82
CA ILE A 138 10.72 -8.44 4.38
C ILE A 138 11.40 -9.35 3.35
N VAL A 139 10.88 -9.41 2.12
CA VAL A 139 11.42 -10.32 1.11
C VAL A 139 12.85 -9.92 0.68
N VAL A 140 13.11 -8.61 0.57
CA VAL A 140 14.45 -8.10 0.23
C VAL A 140 15.43 -8.32 1.39
N GLY A 141 15.00 -8.08 2.64
CA GLY A 141 15.81 -8.31 3.83
C GLY A 141 16.21 -9.79 4.00
N GLY A 142 15.28 -10.71 3.71
CA GLY A 142 15.54 -12.15 3.78
C GLY A 142 16.40 -12.68 2.63
N ALA A 143 16.14 -12.24 1.39
CA ALA A 143 16.78 -12.81 0.21
C ALA A 143 18.15 -12.19 -0.14
N PHE A 144 18.41 -10.94 0.27
CA PHE A 144 19.59 -10.18 -0.19
C PHE A 144 20.63 -9.90 0.90
N GLU A 145 20.78 -10.75 1.93
CA GLU A 145 21.86 -10.63 2.94
C GLU A 145 23.27 -10.55 2.29
N ARG A 146 23.46 -11.22 1.13
CA ARG A 146 24.70 -11.25 0.35
C ARG A 146 24.58 -10.55 -1.00
N GLY A 147 23.48 -9.87 -1.24
CA GLY A 147 23.13 -9.29 -2.53
C GLY A 147 23.77 -7.92 -2.75
N ARG A 148 23.84 -7.52 -4.02
CA ARG A 148 24.13 -6.13 -4.39
C ARG A 148 22.86 -5.29 -4.21
N ILE A 149 23.02 -4.05 -3.74
CA ILE A 149 21.89 -3.13 -3.48
C ILE A 149 21.07 -2.87 -4.75
N VAL A 150 21.70 -2.52 -5.88
CA VAL A 150 20.93 -2.15 -7.09
C VAL A 150 20.05 -3.30 -7.61
N PRO A 151 20.54 -4.55 -7.75
CA PRO A 151 19.67 -5.68 -8.08
C PRO A 151 18.53 -5.92 -7.09
N SER A 152 18.75 -5.71 -5.78
CA SER A 152 17.68 -5.90 -4.79
C SER A 152 16.57 -4.85 -4.92
N LEU A 153 16.92 -3.62 -5.32
CA LEU A 153 15.94 -2.56 -5.62
C LEU A 153 15.11 -2.87 -6.87
N VAL A 154 15.78 -3.30 -7.95
CA VAL A 154 15.09 -3.71 -9.19
C VAL A 154 14.16 -4.90 -8.93
N PHE A 155 14.65 -5.88 -8.17
CA PHE A 155 13.85 -7.00 -7.71
C PHE A 155 12.63 -6.53 -6.90
N GLY A 156 12.83 -5.66 -5.90
CA GLY A 156 11.74 -5.14 -5.07
C GLY A 156 10.66 -4.43 -5.89
N PHE A 157 11.04 -3.61 -6.86
CA PHE A 157 10.10 -2.92 -7.76
C PHE A 157 9.22 -3.90 -8.55
N TRP A 158 9.84 -4.92 -9.18
CA TRP A 158 9.10 -5.88 -9.98
C TRP A 158 8.31 -6.86 -9.12
N TRP A 159 8.87 -7.30 -7.99
CA TRP A 159 8.19 -8.16 -7.03
C TRP A 159 6.95 -7.49 -6.45
N ALA A 160 7.04 -6.20 -6.09
CA ALA A 160 5.86 -5.41 -5.69
C ALA A 160 4.79 -5.42 -6.80
N THR A 161 5.20 -5.33 -8.06
CA THR A 161 4.29 -5.24 -9.20
C THR A 161 3.63 -6.57 -9.55
N ILE A 162 4.38 -7.67 -9.61
CA ILE A 162 3.90 -8.96 -10.14
C ILE A 162 3.48 -9.96 -9.05
N VAL A 163 3.88 -9.73 -7.80
CA VAL A 163 3.55 -10.61 -6.66
C VAL A 163 2.64 -9.88 -5.68
N TYR A 164 3.10 -8.77 -5.10
CA TYR A 164 2.33 -8.07 -4.07
C TYR A 164 1.01 -7.52 -4.61
N CYS A 165 1.03 -6.74 -5.70
CA CYS A 165 -0.18 -6.11 -6.24
C CYS A 165 -1.29 -7.12 -6.60
N PRO A 166 -1.01 -8.25 -7.29
CA PRO A 166 -2.01 -9.29 -7.49
C PRO A 166 -2.56 -9.86 -6.19
N ILE A 167 -1.70 -10.26 -5.24
CA ILE A 167 -2.16 -10.85 -3.97
C ILE A 167 -3.00 -9.84 -3.17
N ALA A 168 -2.57 -8.58 -3.11
CA ALA A 168 -3.34 -7.49 -2.51
C ALA A 168 -4.70 -7.29 -3.21
N CYS A 169 -4.74 -7.37 -4.54
CA CYS A 169 -5.99 -7.31 -5.30
C CYS A 169 -6.92 -8.48 -4.94
N TRP A 170 -6.39 -9.70 -4.86
CA TRP A 170 -7.17 -10.89 -4.52
C TRP A 170 -7.83 -10.73 -3.16
N THR A 171 -7.04 -10.31 -2.16
CA THR A 171 -7.44 -10.30 -0.75
C THR A 171 -8.28 -9.09 -0.37
N TRP A 172 -7.95 -7.90 -0.88
CA TRP A 172 -8.48 -6.65 -0.34
C TRP A 172 -9.25 -5.78 -1.34
N ASN A 173 -9.19 -6.07 -2.64
CA ASN A 173 -10.05 -5.39 -3.59
C ASN A 173 -11.43 -6.03 -3.57
N SER A 174 -12.51 -5.23 -3.60
CA SER A 174 -13.88 -5.75 -3.62
C SER A 174 -14.17 -6.64 -4.84
N ASN A 175 -13.44 -6.45 -5.94
CA ASN A 175 -13.54 -7.29 -7.13
C ASN A 175 -12.63 -8.52 -7.07
N GLY A 176 -11.75 -8.62 -6.07
CA GLY A 176 -10.79 -9.71 -5.91
C GLY A 176 -11.46 -11.06 -5.71
N TRP A 177 -10.93 -12.10 -6.34
CA TRP A 177 -11.54 -13.44 -6.22
C TRP A 177 -11.54 -13.97 -4.79
N LEU A 178 -10.49 -13.70 -4.00
CA LEU A 178 -10.38 -14.17 -2.62
C LEU A 178 -11.26 -13.34 -1.67
N TYR A 179 -11.40 -12.04 -1.93
CA TYR A 179 -12.36 -11.16 -1.23
C TYR A 179 -13.81 -11.64 -1.38
N ASN A 180 -14.16 -12.16 -2.55
CA ASN A 180 -15.50 -12.68 -2.85
C ASN A 180 -15.70 -14.15 -2.41
N LEU A 181 -14.68 -14.77 -1.82
CA LEU A 181 -14.78 -16.06 -1.12
C LEU A 181 -14.91 -15.83 0.38
N PRO A 182 -15.30 -16.85 1.18
CA PRO A 182 -15.34 -16.74 2.64
C PRO A 182 -13.94 -16.72 3.29
N SER A 183 -12.97 -16.06 2.65
CA SER A 183 -11.64 -15.85 3.18
C SER A 183 -11.64 -14.65 4.13
N LEU A 184 -10.98 -14.79 5.28
CA LEU A 184 -10.85 -13.74 6.27
C LEU A 184 -9.38 -13.38 6.45
N ASP A 185 -9.00 -12.20 6.00
CA ASP A 185 -7.68 -11.63 6.22
C ASP A 185 -7.80 -10.16 6.62
N PHE A 186 -7.74 -9.91 7.93
CA PHE A 186 -7.99 -8.59 8.50
C PHE A 186 -6.89 -7.58 8.21
N ALA A 187 -5.61 -8.01 8.32
CA ALA A 187 -4.46 -7.10 8.32
C ALA A 187 -3.29 -7.59 7.45
N GLY A 188 -3.51 -8.55 6.56
CA GLY A 188 -2.55 -8.89 5.53
C GLY A 188 -1.69 -10.10 5.87
N GLY A 189 -2.26 -11.10 6.53
CA GLY A 189 -1.61 -12.39 6.69
C GLY A 189 -1.15 -12.98 5.36
N GLY A 190 -1.99 -12.89 4.32
CA GLY A 190 -1.69 -13.29 2.96
C GLY A 190 -0.73 -12.32 2.24
N PRO A 191 -1.20 -11.11 1.88
CA PRO A 191 -0.41 -10.15 1.11
C PRO A 191 0.93 -9.74 1.72
N VAL A 192 1.05 -9.74 3.05
CA VAL A 192 2.30 -9.35 3.73
C VAL A 192 3.10 -10.58 4.12
N HIS A 193 2.60 -11.38 5.06
CA HIS A 193 3.44 -12.38 5.72
C HIS A 193 3.65 -13.65 4.90
N ILE A 194 2.59 -14.23 4.35
CA ILE A 194 2.68 -15.44 3.51
C ILE A 194 3.38 -15.12 2.18
N ALA A 195 3.12 -13.95 1.59
CA ALA A 195 3.76 -13.59 0.33
C ALA A 195 5.27 -13.34 0.47
N SER A 196 5.71 -12.72 1.57
CA SER A 196 7.13 -12.35 1.77
C SER A 196 7.99 -13.42 2.46
N GLY A 197 7.37 -14.41 3.10
CA GLY A 197 8.05 -15.55 3.73
C GLY A 197 8.50 -16.60 2.74
#